data_AF-A0A7R8UE57-F1
#
_entry.id   AF-A0A7R8UE57-F1
#
_cell.length_a   1.000
_cell.length_b   1.000
_cell.length_c   1.000
_cell.angle_alpha   90.00
_cell.angle_beta   90.00
_cell.angle_gamma   90.00
#
_symmetry.space_group_name_H-M   'P 1'
#
loop_
_entity.id
_entity.type
_entity.pdbx_description
1 polymer ?
#
loop_
_entity_poly.entity_id
_entity_poly.type
_entity_poly.pdbx_seq_one_letter_code
_entity_poly.pdbx_strand_id
1 'polypeptide(L)' 'MAENENISNLNINNPLHFFEGVEKLLEIWFAPSETNKNADLRKIPRSMWDALLKSVRCEIISFSKNDYIDAYVLR' A
#
# COMPACT_ATOMS: atom_id res chain seq x y z
N MET A 1 45.16 4.56 18.52
CA MET A 1 44.93 3.12 18.75
C MET A 1 43.66 2.77 18.01
N ALA A 2 43.83 2.22 16.81
CA ALA A 2 42.73 1.62 16.07
C ALA A 2 42.51 0.24 16.67
N GLU A 3 41.34 0.00 17.24
CA GLU A 3 40.87 -1.37 17.44
C GLU A 3 39.99 -1.71 16.25
N ASN A 4 40.62 -2.41 15.31
CA ASN A 4 39.98 -3.09 14.19
C ASN A 4 38.98 -4.10 14.76
N GLU A 5 37.71 -3.75 14.78
CA GLU A 5 36.67 -4.78 14.85
C GLU A 5 36.77 -5.65 13.58
N ASN A 6 36.83 -6.96 13.80
CA ASN A 6 37.18 -7.95 12.81
C ASN A 6 35.96 -8.18 11.88
N ILE A 7 35.83 -7.38 10.82
CA ILE A 7 34.76 -7.46 9.78
C ILE A 7 34.88 -8.75 8.92
N SER A 8 35.74 -9.70 9.29
CA SER A 8 36.01 -10.92 8.51
C SER A 8 34.98 -12.04 8.70
N ASN A 9 34.04 -11.93 9.65
CA ASN A 9 33.06 -12.98 9.96
C ASN A 9 31.58 -12.64 9.64
N LEU A 10 31.30 -11.52 8.98
CA LEU A 10 29.97 -11.31 8.41
C LEU A 10 29.88 -12.17 7.15
N ASN A 11 29.08 -13.23 7.21
CA ASN A 11 28.71 -14.06 6.08
C ASN A 11 28.11 -13.16 4.97
N ILE A 12 28.96 -12.70 4.03
CA ILE A 12 28.66 -11.72 2.95
C ILE A 12 27.70 -12.30 1.89
N ASN A 13 27.01 -13.39 2.21
CA ASN A 13 26.00 -14.00 1.35
C ASN A 13 24.57 -13.53 1.66
N ASN A 14 24.40 -12.60 2.61
CA ASN A 14 23.12 -11.96 2.85
C ASN A 14 23.11 -10.60 2.12
N PRO A 15 22.39 -10.45 0.98
CA PRO A 15 22.24 -9.15 0.35
C PRO A 15 21.70 -8.17 1.40
N LEU A 16 22.34 -7.00 1.51
CA LEU A 16 21.88 -5.92 2.39
C LEU A 16 20.40 -5.64 2.06
N HIS A 17 19.50 -5.98 2.98
CA HIS A 17 18.07 -5.77 2.77
C HIS A 17 17.79 -4.28 2.89
N PHE A 18 17.46 -3.65 1.77
CA PHE A 18 17.11 -2.24 1.68
C PHE A 18 15.61 -2.08 1.50
N PHE A 19 15.00 -1.18 2.26
CA PHE A 19 13.59 -0.83 2.17
C PHE A 19 13.44 0.67 1.95
N GLU A 20 12.67 1.06 0.93
CA GLU A 20 12.30 2.45 0.69
C GLU A 20 11.02 2.78 1.46
N GLY A 21 11.14 3.47 2.59
CA GLY A 21 10.01 3.83 3.45
C GLY A 21 9.23 5.09 3.03
N VAL A 22 9.62 5.74 1.93
CA VAL A 22 8.93 6.96 1.46
C VAL A 22 7.65 6.57 0.73
N GLU A 23 6.54 7.12 1.21
CA GLU A 23 5.20 6.85 0.68
C GLU A 23 4.93 7.63 -0.62
N LYS A 24 4.00 7.10 -1.42
CA LYS A 24 3.50 7.76 -2.64
C LYS A 24 2.00 8.01 -2.44
N LEU A 25 1.61 9.29 -2.37
CA LEU A 25 0.24 9.70 -2.10
C LEU A 25 -0.50 10.08 -3.39
N LEU A 26 -1.71 9.53 -3.59
CA LEU A 26 -2.62 9.87 -4.68
C LEU A 26 -4.01 10.14 -4.12
N GLU A 27 -4.59 11.28 -4.47
CA GLU A 27 -5.91 11.71 -4.04
C GLU A 27 -6.73 12.18 -5.24
N ILE A 28 -7.96 11.65 -5.39
CA ILE A 28 -8.84 11.94 -6.52
C ILE A 28 -10.24 12.24 -5.99
N TRP A 29 -10.79 13.39 -6.39
CA TRP A 29 -12.15 13.81 -6.08
C TRP A 29 -13.05 13.71 -7.30
N PHE A 30 -14.19 13.05 -7.16
CA PHE A 30 -15.20 12.96 -8.22
C PHE A 30 -16.34 13.93 -7.93
N ALA A 31 -16.87 14.57 -8.97
CA ALA A 31 -18.13 15.31 -8.88
C ALA A 31 -19.33 14.34 -8.86
N PRO A 32 -20.47 14.71 -8.26
CA PRO A 32 -21.69 13.91 -8.32
C PRO A 32 -22.13 13.65 -9.77
N SER A 33 -22.62 12.44 -10.04
CA SER A 33 -23.13 12.09 -11.35
C SER A 33 -24.50 12.74 -11.60
N GLU A 34 -24.65 13.41 -12.75
CA GLU A 34 -25.94 13.99 -13.17
C GLU A 34 -26.99 12.92 -13.50
N THR A 35 -26.54 11.78 -14.02
CA THR A 35 -27.42 10.69 -14.50
C THR A 35 -27.67 9.62 -13.44
N ASN A 36 -26.72 9.37 -12.54
CA ASN A 36 -26.83 8.38 -11.49
C ASN A 36 -26.64 9.00 -10.11
N LYS A 37 -27.74 9.46 -9.51
CA LYS A 37 -27.76 10.03 -8.15
C LYS A 37 -27.30 9.05 -7.05
N ASN A 38 -27.20 7.76 -7.37
CA ASN A 38 -26.78 6.70 -6.47
C ASN A 38 -25.32 6.26 -6.70
N ALA A 39 -24.54 6.98 -7.53
CA ALA A 39 -23.12 6.69 -7.73
C ALA A 39 -22.34 6.93 -6.42
N ASP A 40 -21.64 5.90 -5.95
CA ASP A 40 -20.84 5.91 -4.72
C ASP A 40 -19.66 4.97 -4.91
N LEU A 41 -18.44 5.43 -4.61
CA LEU A 41 -17.22 4.63 -4.73
C LEU A 41 -17.23 3.39 -3.82
N ARG A 42 -17.97 3.44 -2.71
CA ARG A 42 -18.13 2.29 -1.78
C ARG A 42 -18.96 1.16 -2.39
N LYS A 43 -19.59 1.37 -3.55
CA LYS A 43 -20.30 0.32 -4.29
C LYS A 43 -19.38 -0.46 -5.23
N ILE A 44 -18.13 -0.05 -5.39
CA ILE A 44 -17.14 -0.79 -6.18
C ILE A 44 -16.85 -2.13 -5.49
N PRO A 45 -17.02 -3.27 -6.19
CA PRO A 45 -16.76 -4.57 -5.59
C PRO A 45 -15.31 -4.73 -5.14
N ARG A 46 -15.11 -5.41 -4.02
CA ARG A 46 -13.78 -5.69 -3.45
C ARG A 46 -12.82 -6.33 -4.47
N SER A 47 -13.31 -7.24 -5.32
CA SER A 47 -12.50 -7.89 -6.35
C SER A 47 -11.88 -6.93 -7.36
N MET A 48 -12.54 -5.80 -7.63
CA MET A 48 -12.03 -4.76 -8.53
C MET A 48 -10.87 -4.00 -7.87
N TRP A 49 -10.98 -3.70 -6.57
CA TRP A 49 -9.88 -3.15 -5.78
C TRP A 49 -8.70 -4.11 -5.70
N ASP A 50 -8.94 -5.40 -5.48
CA ASP A 50 -7.88 -6.41 -5.45
C ASP A 50 -7.16 -6.50 -6.80
N ALA A 51 -7.89 -6.43 -7.93
CA ALA A 51 -7.30 -6.42 -9.26
C ALA A 51 -6.47 -5.15 -9.52
N LEU A 52 -6.96 -3.98 -9.08
CA LEU A 52 -6.24 -2.72 -9.18
C LEU A 52 -4.94 -2.76 -8.37
N LEU A 53 -4.99 -3.19 -7.10
CA LEU A 53 -3.82 -3.21 -6.22
C LEU A 53 -2.75 -4.21 -6.68
N LYS A 54 -3.16 -5.33 -7.27
CA LYS A 54 -2.22 -6.26 -7.94
C LYS A 54 -1.41 -5.60 -9.05
N SER A 55 -1.99 -4.64 -9.78
CA SER A 55 -1.26 -3.92 -10.84
C SER A 55 -0.11 -3.05 -10.30
N VAL A 56 -0.24 -2.59 -9.05
CA VAL A 56 0.79 -1.80 -8.33
C VAL A 56 1.57 -2.63 -7.30
N ARG A 57 1.44 -3.97 -7.36
CA ARG A 57 2.11 -4.94 -6.47
C ARG A 57 1.80 -4.73 -4.98
N CYS A 58 0.59 -4.26 -4.67
CA CYS A 58 0.08 -4.17 -3.31
C CYS A 58 -1.06 -5.16 -3.08
N GLU A 59 -1.29 -5.51 -1.82
CA GLU A 59 -2.42 -6.32 -1.40
C GLU A 59 -3.09 -5.76 -0.15
N ILE A 60 -4.41 -5.92 -0.03
CA ILE A 60 -5.15 -5.55 1.18
C ILE A 60 -4.96 -6.63 2.24
N ILE A 61 -4.46 -6.24 3.41
CA ILE A 61 -4.26 -7.14 4.56
C ILE A 61 -5.29 -6.93 5.67
N SER A 62 -5.90 -5.76 5.75
CA SER A 62 -6.92 -5.44 6.73
C SER A 62 -7.91 -4.42 6.17
N PHE A 63 -9.14 -4.46 6.69
CA PHE A 63 -10.25 -3.61 6.27
C PHE A 63 -11.05 -3.17 7.48
N SER A 64 -11.41 -1.88 7.51
CA SER A 64 -12.34 -1.31 8.47
C SER A 64 -13.29 -0.35 7.76
N LYS A 65 -14.53 -0.27 8.24
CA LYS A 65 -15.60 0.51 7.63
C LYS A 65 -16.38 1.27 8.67
N ASN A 66 -16.82 2.47 8.32
CA ASN A 66 -17.86 3.20 9.03
C ASN A 66 -18.87 3.82 8.04
N ASP A 67 -19.72 4.71 8.55
CA ASP A 67 -20.79 5.35 7.76
C ASP A 67 -20.26 6.29 6.66
N TYR A 68 -19.00 6.70 6.72
CA TYR A 68 -18.40 7.72 5.86
C TYR A 68 -17.26 7.19 4.98
N ILE A 69 -16.46 6.25 5.46
CA ILE A 69 -15.23 5.79 4.81
C ILE A 69 -15.00 4.28 4.94
N ASP A 70 -14.44 3.73 3.88
CA ASP A 70 -13.90 2.37 3.79
C ASP A 70 -12.36 2.50 3.81
N ALA A 71 -11.71 1.98 4.86
CA ALA A 71 -10.27 2.08 5.07
C ALA A 71 -9.57 0.73 4.89
N TYR A 72 -8.45 0.73 4.18
CA TYR A 72 -7.69 -0.48 3.83
C TYR A 72 -6.23 -0.32 4.24
N VAL A 73 -5.68 -1.35 4.90
CA VAL A 73 -4.24 -1.45 5.15
C VAL A 73 -3.62 -2.29 4.04
N LEU A 74 -2.53 -1.80 3.45
CA LEU A 74 -1.84 -2.42 2.33
C LEU A 74 -0.49 -3.02 2.73
N ARG A 75 -0.07 -4.07 2.04
CA ARG A 75 1.29 -4.61 2.04
C ARG A 75 1.88 -4.63 0.63
#